data_AF-A0A443HYF8-F1
#
_entry.id   AF-A0A443HYF8-F1
#
_cell.length_a   1.000
_cell.length_b   1.000
_cell.length_c   1.000
_cell.angle_alpha   90.00
_cell.angle_beta   90.00
_cell.angle_gamma   90.00
#
_symmetry.space_group_name_H-M   'P 1'
#
loop_
_entity.id
_entity.type
_entity.pdbx_description
1 polymer ?
#
loop_
_entity_poly.entity_id
_entity_poly.type
_entity_poly.pdbx_seq_one_letter_code
_entity_poly.pdbx_strand_id
1 'polypeptide(L)'
;MATYEIEHNTTDISSQPTSRPRRPDLSTFFATLNEITPNPAESRTRQHAVPVPGDVSAAFRTLAEAFDVMRREHEIGDHGNPAAGEGQEDGNGLLTQMIQALLQGAEMPPKEVEGVSEQFCDDLDRIPRKSLTSSQTCPICNNPFLDDPYPLVVRLPCHPTHLFDLECIRPWLRLRGSCPLDRTDFGKKEREREAERRKLAEKLAAEEDEDDLDGMYG
;
A
#
# COMPACT_ATOMS: atom_id res chain seq x y z
N MET A 1 -21.63 43.62 26.00
CA MET A 1 -20.87 43.41 24.76
C MET A 1 -20.68 41.91 24.66
N ALA A 2 -21.39 41.25 23.74
CA ALA A 2 -21.18 39.83 23.49
C ALA A 2 -19.83 39.66 22.80
N THR A 3 -19.06 38.64 23.18
CA THR A 3 -17.77 38.37 22.57
C THR A 3 -17.97 37.77 21.18
N TYR A 4 -17.08 38.11 20.25
CA TYR A 4 -17.09 37.68 18.84
C TYR A 4 -17.32 36.17 18.63
N GLU A 5 -16.90 35.36 19.60
CA GLU A 5 -17.04 33.89 19.60
C GLU A 5 -18.51 33.41 19.68
N ILE A 6 -19.36 34.17 20.39
CA ILE A 6 -20.78 33.83 20.62
C ILE A 6 -21.61 34.18 19.37
N GLU A 7 -21.21 35.21 18.64
CA GLU A 7 -21.90 35.68 17.42
C GLU A 7 -21.59 34.80 16.20
N HIS A 8 -20.48 34.05 16.25
CA HIS A 8 -20.01 33.24 15.12
C HIS A 8 -20.04 31.72 15.36
N ASN A 9 -20.52 31.23 16.50
CA ASN A 9 -20.58 29.80 16.84
C ASN A 9 -19.29 29.03 16.50
N THR A 10 -18.13 29.71 16.61
CA THR A 10 -16.82 29.10 16.43
C THR A 10 -16.36 28.64 17.80
N THR A 11 -16.78 27.44 18.21
CA THR A 11 -16.15 26.75 19.33
C THR A 11 -14.65 26.63 19.05
N ASP A 12 -13.83 27.21 19.92
CA ASP A 12 -12.37 27.09 19.87
C ASP A 12 -11.98 25.62 20.10
N ILE A 13 -11.74 24.92 19.00
CA ILE A 13 -11.30 23.52 18.96
C ILE A 13 -9.83 23.38 19.40
N SER A 14 -9.13 24.49 19.71
CA SER A 14 -7.72 24.47 20.10
C SER A 14 -7.43 23.81 21.46
N SER A 15 -8.44 23.46 22.27
CA SER A 15 -8.25 22.90 23.61
C SER A 15 -8.49 21.39 23.73
N GLN A 16 -8.81 20.67 22.65
CA GLN A 16 -8.70 19.21 22.69
C GLN A 16 -7.25 18.81 22.40
N PRO A 17 -6.64 17.91 23.20
CA PRO A 17 -5.39 17.29 22.81
C PRO A 17 -5.71 16.45 21.56
N THR A 18 -5.59 17.04 20.38
CA THR A 18 -5.62 16.28 19.13
C THR A 18 -4.40 15.38 19.22
N SER A 19 -4.58 14.10 19.56
CA SER A 19 -3.50 13.13 19.43
C SER A 19 -3.06 13.24 17.98
N ARG A 20 -1.84 13.73 17.75
CA ARG A 20 -1.30 13.75 16.40
C ARG A 20 -1.44 12.32 15.86
N PRO A 21 -2.06 12.14 14.67
CA PRO A 21 -2.16 10.81 14.10
C PRO A 21 -0.73 10.26 13.98
N ARG A 22 -0.48 9.06 14.51
CA ARG A 22 0.85 8.41 14.49
C ARG A 22 1.26 7.93 13.07
N ARG A 23 0.50 8.32 12.05
CA ARG A 23 0.61 7.85 10.68
C ARG A 23 0.48 9.06 9.74
N PRO A 24 1.41 9.21 8.78
CA PRO A 24 1.31 10.24 7.76
C PRO A 24 0.10 9.98 6.86
N ASP A 25 -0.55 11.06 6.40
CA ASP A 25 -1.61 10.96 5.39
C ASP A 25 -0.99 10.62 4.03
N LEU A 26 -1.46 9.52 3.44
CA LEU A 26 -0.99 9.01 2.15
C LEU A 26 -1.92 9.39 0.99
N SER A 27 -2.88 10.28 1.21
CA SER A 27 -3.82 10.78 0.19
C SER A 27 -3.11 11.29 -1.07
N THR A 28 -2.07 12.11 -0.90
CA THR A 28 -1.27 12.66 -2.00
C THR A 28 -0.57 11.55 -2.78
N PHE A 29 0.00 10.57 -2.07
CA PHE A 29 0.62 9.41 -2.69
C PHE A 29 -0.41 8.61 -3.52
N PHE A 30 -1.58 8.28 -2.97
CA PHE A 30 -2.60 7.53 -3.69
C PHE A 30 -3.17 8.29 -4.88
N ALA A 31 -3.30 9.62 -4.80
CA ALA A 31 -3.69 10.45 -5.93
C ALA A 31 -2.68 10.31 -7.09
N THR A 32 -1.38 10.50 -6.80
CA THR A 32 -0.33 10.32 -7.83
C THR A 32 -0.30 8.90 -8.38
N LEU A 33 -0.49 7.88 -7.53
CA LEU A 33 -0.46 6.49 -7.96
C LEU A 33 -1.64 6.14 -8.89
N ASN A 34 -2.82 6.72 -8.67
CA ASN A 34 -3.98 6.53 -9.54
C ASN A 34 -3.83 7.23 -10.90
N GLU A 35 -3.08 8.33 -10.98
CA GLU A 35 -2.75 8.99 -12.26
C GLU A 35 -1.76 8.14 -13.08
N ILE A 36 -0.80 7.52 -12.41
CA ILE A 36 0.27 6.72 -13.03
C ILE A 36 -0.22 5.31 -13.40
N THR A 37 -1.08 4.72 -12.57
CA THR A 37 -1.59 3.36 -12.72
C THR A 37 -2.97 3.40 -13.35
N PRO A 38 -3.11 3.18 -14.67
CA PRO A 38 -4.42 3.21 -15.31
C PRO A 38 -5.31 2.09 -14.76
N ASN A 39 -6.57 2.42 -14.50
CA ASN A 39 -7.58 1.41 -14.22
C ASN A 39 -7.83 0.58 -15.50
N PRO A 40 -7.76 -0.76 -15.47
CA PRO A 40 -8.04 -1.59 -16.64
C PRO A 40 -9.47 -1.40 -17.20
N ALA A 41 -10.40 -0.87 -16.40
CA ALA A 41 -11.76 -0.55 -16.84
C ALA A 41 -11.90 0.79 -17.59
N GLU A 42 -10.90 1.68 -17.52
CA GLU A 42 -10.95 3.00 -18.17
C GLU A 42 -10.29 2.98 -19.54
N SER A 43 -11.00 3.48 -20.56
CA SER A 43 -10.43 3.58 -21.90
C SER A 43 -9.38 4.69 -21.94
N ARG A 44 -8.11 4.28 -22.05
CA ARG A 44 -7.02 5.24 -22.24
C ARG A 44 -7.20 5.95 -23.57
N THR A 45 -7.02 7.26 -23.59
CA THR A 45 -6.96 8.05 -24.82
C THR A 45 -5.85 7.57 -25.77
N ARG A 46 -4.82 6.89 -25.23
CA ARG A 46 -3.75 6.24 -25.98
C ARG A 46 -3.48 4.83 -25.42
N GLN A 47 -3.74 3.80 -26.22
CA GLN A 47 -3.67 2.39 -25.83
C GLN A 47 -2.28 1.90 -25.38
N HIS A 48 -1.20 2.55 -25.80
CA HIS A 48 0.19 2.16 -25.50
C HIS A 48 0.98 3.24 -24.75
N ALA A 49 0.33 4.23 -24.15
CA ALA A 49 1.02 5.26 -23.40
C ALA A 49 1.54 4.70 -22.07
N VAL A 50 2.85 4.80 -21.84
CA VAL A 50 3.48 4.53 -20.53
C VAL A 50 3.50 5.81 -19.69
N PRO A 51 3.44 5.71 -18.35
CA PRO A 51 3.53 6.88 -17.48
C PRO A 51 4.87 7.61 -17.66
N VAL A 52 4.89 8.92 -17.37
CA VAL A 52 6.12 9.71 -17.44
C VAL A 52 7.06 9.24 -16.33
N PRO A 53 8.36 8.97 -16.62
CA PRO A 53 9.30 8.49 -15.61
C PRO A 53 9.41 9.41 -14.39
N GLY A 54 9.26 10.72 -14.58
CA GLY A 54 9.27 11.71 -13.50
C GLY A 54 8.12 11.54 -12.50
N ASP A 55 6.92 11.20 -12.99
CA ASP A 55 5.75 10.97 -12.13
C ASP A 55 5.92 9.67 -11.34
N VAL A 56 6.45 8.62 -11.98
CA VAL A 56 6.82 7.36 -11.31
C VAL A 56 7.85 7.64 -10.20
N SER A 57 8.95 8.33 -10.51
CA SER A 57 9.96 8.72 -9.51
C SER A 57 9.37 9.56 -8.38
N ALA A 58 8.41 10.44 -8.65
CA ALA A 58 7.74 11.23 -7.63
C ALA A 58 6.95 10.33 -6.68
N ALA A 59 6.17 9.36 -7.19
CA ALA A 59 5.44 8.41 -6.35
C ALA A 59 6.38 7.60 -5.42
N PHE A 60 7.53 7.14 -5.93
CA PHE A 60 8.55 6.46 -5.11
C PHE A 60 9.13 7.36 -4.01
N ARG A 61 9.42 8.64 -4.31
CA ARG A 61 9.97 9.59 -3.34
C ARG A 61 8.95 9.97 -2.27
N THR A 62 7.69 10.22 -2.65
CA THR A 62 6.62 10.56 -1.71
C THR A 62 6.39 9.43 -0.72
N LEU A 63 6.40 8.16 -1.18
CA LEU A 63 6.29 7.02 -0.27
C LEU A 63 7.50 6.86 0.64
N ALA A 64 8.71 7.08 0.11
CA ALA A 64 9.95 7.03 0.89
C ALA A 64 9.96 8.10 2.01
N GLU A 65 9.49 9.30 1.71
CA GLU A 65 9.35 10.39 2.68
C GLU A 65 8.34 10.05 3.77
N ALA A 66 7.18 9.49 3.42
CA ALA A 66 6.19 9.05 4.40
C ALA A 66 6.75 7.97 5.33
N PHE A 67 7.54 7.03 4.81
CA PHE A 67 8.21 6.01 5.62
C PHE A 67 9.30 6.58 6.51
N ASP A 68 10.03 7.61 6.05
CA ASP A 68 11.03 8.29 6.88
C ASP A 68 10.38 9.09 8.02
N VAL A 69 9.19 9.69 7.80
CA VAL A 69 8.41 10.32 8.86
C VAL A 69 8.01 9.29 9.92
N MET A 70 7.46 8.13 9.53
CA MET A 70 7.12 7.06 10.48
C MET A 70 8.34 6.56 11.26
N ARG A 71 9.48 6.44 10.59
CA ARG A 71 10.75 6.05 11.21
C ARG A 71 11.19 7.04 12.29
N ARG A 72 11.11 8.34 12.01
CA ARG A 72 11.46 9.42 12.96
C ARG A 72 10.48 9.52 14.13
N GLU A 73 9.19 9.35 13.90
CA GLU A 73 8.18 9.38 14.97
C GLU A 73 8.41 8.27 16.00
N HIS A 74 8.84 7.09 15.54
CA HIS A 74 9.22 6.00 16.42
C HIS A 74 10.46 6.31 17.26
N GLU A 75 11.46 7.01 16.71
CA GLU A 75 12.66 7.44 17.45
C GLU A 75 12.33 8.50 18.52
N ILE A 76 11.42 9.42 18.24
CA ILE A 76 11.08 10.53 19.15
C ILE A 76 10.09 10.08 20.26
N GLY A 77 9.19 9.14 19.96
CA GLY A 77 8.14 8.68 20.87
C GLY A 77 8.61 7.82 22.04
N ASP A 78 9.83 7.28 21.99
CA ASP A 78 10.38 6.36 22.99
C ASP A 78 11.15 7.05 24.14
N HIS A 79 11.42 8.36 24.04
CA HIS A 79 12.16 9.12 25.06
C HIS A 79 11.44 9.30 26.42
N GLY A 80 10.27 8.68 26.61
CA GLY A 80 9.51 8.70 27.86
C GLY A 80 9.69 7.49 28.77
N ASN A 81 10.33 6.39 28.31
CA ASN A 81 10.44 5.17 29.12
C ASN A 81 11.80 4.47 28.94
N PRO A 82 12.79 4.72 29.82
CA PRO A 82 14.17 4.21 29.68
C PRO A 82 14.33 2.70 29.98
N ALA A 83 13.24 1.93 30.01
CA ALA A 83 13.21 0.54 30.48
C ALA A 83 12.97 -0.52 29.39
N ALA A 84 12.80 -0.14 28.11
CA ALA A 84 12.51 -1.07 27.00
C ALA A 84 13.70 -1.29 26.04
N GLY A 85 14.93 -1.14 26.50
CA GLY A 85 16.15 -1.13 25.69
C GLY A 85 16.70 -2.49 25.22
N GLU A 86 15.88 -3.53 25.07
CA GLU A 86 16.38 -4.86 24.68
C GLU A 86 15.39 -5.54 23.70
N GLY A 87 15.35 -5.09 22.43
CA GLY A 87 14.59 -5.78 21.37
C GLY A 87 14.06 -4.91 20.21
N GLN A 88 14.22 -3.59 20.25
CA GLN A 88 13.62 -2.66 19.28
C GLN A 88 14.48 -2.43 18.00
N GLU A 89 15.48 -3.27 17.73
CA GLU A 89 16.46 -3.05 16.65
C GLU A 89 15.93 -3.47 15.26
N ASP A 90 15.03 -4.46 15.20
CA ASP A 90 14.66 -5.11 13.92
C ASP A 90 13.69 -4.28 13.05
N GLY A 91 12.76 -3.52 13.66
CA GLY A 91 11.74 -2.77 12.92
C GLY A 91 12.27 -1.50 12.24
N ASN A 92 13.18 -0.78 12.88
CA ASN A 92 13.86 0.39 12.27
C ASN A 92 14.75 -0.06 11.10
N GLY A 93 15.35 -1.25 11.21
CA GLY A 93 16.10 -1.89 10.14
C GLY A 93 15.24 -2.18 8.90
N LEU A 94 14.01 -2.65 9.08
CA LEU A 94 13.09 -2.92 7.97
C LEU A 94 12.67 -1.63 7.25
N LEU A 95 12.20 -0.61 7.98
CA LEU A 95 11.83 0.68 7.39
C LEU A 95 12.99 1.30 6.61
N THR A 96 14.20 1.27 7.17
CA THR A 96 15.41 1.77 6.50
C THR A 96 15.67 1.05 5.18
N GLN A 97 15.56 -0.29 5.17
CA GLN A 97 15.69 -1.08 3.95
C GLN A 97 14.60 -0.76 2.93
N MET A 98 13.34 -0.56 3.37
CA MET A 98 12.23 -0.17 2.50
C MET A 98 12.48 1.21 1.87
N ILE A 99 12.88 2.21 2.67
CA ILE A 99 13.21 3.56 2.20
C ILE A 99 14.33 3.51 1.17
N GLN A 100 15.43 2.79 1.45
CA GLN A 100 16.54 2.65 0.52
C GLN A 100 16.08 2.03 -0.80
N ALA A 101 15.24 1.00 -0.74
CA ALA A 101 14.72 0.36 -1.93
C ALA A 101 13.77 1.26 -2.75
N LEU A 102 13.03 2.17 -2.11
CA LEU A 102 12.20 3.16 -2.79
C LEU A 102 13.05 4.25 -3.45
N LEU A 103 14.10 4.72 -2.77
CA LEU A 103 15.02 5.72 -3.32
C LEU A 103 15.78 5.18 -4.54
N GLN A 104 16.23 3.92 -4.50
CA GLN A 104 16.81 3.25 -5.67
C GLN A 104 15.80 3.14 -6.83
N GLY A 105 14.54 2.82 -6.53
CA GLY A 105 13.46 2.83 -7.52
C GLY A 105 13.16 4.23 -8.08
N ALA A 106 13.35 5.28 -7.29
CA ALA A 106 13.18 6.65 -7.76
C ALA A 106 14.33 7.13 -8.68
N GLU A 107 15.56 6.64 -8.48
CA GLU A 107 16.72 6.92 -9.33
C GLU A 107 16.63 6.21 -10.69
N MET A 108 16.15 4.96 -10.68
CA MET A 108 15.89 4.17 -11.88
C MET A 108 14.42 3.75 -11.93
N PRO A 109 13.50 4.65 -12.31
CA PRO A 109 12.08 4.37 -12.32
C PRO A 109 11.76 3.23 -13.30
N PRO A 110 10.97 2.23 -12.88
CA PRO A 110 10.49 1.20 -13.79
C PRO A 110 9.55 1.84 -14.84
N LYS A 111 9.42 1.18 -16.00
CA LYS A 111 8.55 1.66 -17.09
C LYS A 111 7.07 1.69 -16.72
N GLU A 112 6.66 0.77 -15.85
CA GLU A 112 5.30 0.60 -15.37
C GLU A 112 5.35 0.26 -13.88
N VAL A 113 4.27 0.56 -13.16
CA VAL A 113 4.17 0.25 -11.73
C VAL A 113 4.00 -1.26 -11.57
N GLU A 114 4.94 -1.90 -10.86
CA GLU A 114 4.98 -3.35 -10.65
C GLU A 114 4.02 -3.81 -9.53
N GLY A 115 3.33 -2.87 -8.91
CA GLY A 115 2.41 -3.11 -7.81
C GLY A 115 1.16 -3.91 -8.13
N VAL A 116 0.50 -4.37 -7.07
CA VAL A 116 -0.78 -5.10 -7.16
C VAL A 116 -1.97 -4.15 -7.33
N SER A 117 -3.08 -4.70 -7.81
CA SER A 117 -4.36 -3.99 -7.89
C SER A 117 -4.90 -3.64 -6.50
N GLU A 118 -5.79 -2.64 -6.44
CA GLU A 118 -6.48 -2.31 -5.19
C GLU A 118 -7.36 -3.46 -4.69
N GLN A 119 -8.02 -4.15 -5.62
CA GLN A 119 -8.84 -5.34 -5.34
C GLN A 119 -8.03 -6.43 -4.64
N PHE A 120 -6.79 -6.67 -5.07
CA PHE A 120 -5.91 -7.63 -4.40
C PHE A 120 -5.67 -7.26 -2.93
N CYS A 121 -5.48 -5.98 -2.62
CA CYS A 121 -5.30 -5.53 -1.23
C CYS A 121 -6.59 -5.69 -0.41
N ASP A 122 -7.76 -5.49 -1.01
CA ASP A 122 -9.05 -5.64 -0.33
C ASP A 122 -9.42 -7.10 -0.05
N ASP A 123 -9.01 -8.01 -0.96
CA ASP A 123 -9.21 -9.46 -0.88
C ASP A 123 -8.23 -10.17 0.07
N LEU A 124 -7.26 -9.45 0.64
CA LEU A 124 -6.34 -10.01 1.63
C LEU A 124 -7.09 -10.55 2.86
N ASP A 125 -6.59 -11.66 3.39
CA ASP A 125 -7.19 -12.33 4.53
C ASP A 125 -7.11 -11.46 5.79
N ARG A 126 -8.28 -11.12 6.35
CA ARG A 126 -8.43 -10.23 7.50
C ARG A 126 -8.44 -11.03 8.79
N ILE A 127 -7.55 -10.67 9.71
CA ILE A 127 -7.47 -11.35 11.00
C ILE A 127 -8.36 -10.65 12.01
N PRO A 128 -9.32 -11.36 12.64
CA PRO A 128 -10.18 -10.74 13.65
C PRO A 128 -9.39 -10.43 14.91
N ARG A 129 -9.71 -9.29 15.55
CA ARG A 129 -9.10 -8.84 16.82
C ARG A 129 -9.02 -9.93 17.89
N LYS A 130 -10.01 -10.82 17.96
CA LYS A 130 -10.08 -11.91 18.95
C LYS A 130 -8.97 -12.95 18.81
N SER A 131 -8.39 -13.09 17.62
CA SER A 131 -7.30 -14.03 17.36
C SER A 131 -5.90 -13.41 17.50
N LEU A 132 -5.84 -12.08 17.69
CA LEU A 132 -4.59 -11.36 17.87
C LEU A 132 -4.16 -11.41 19.34
N THR A 133 -2.85 -11.56 19.57
CA THR A 133 -2.25 -11.46 20.90
C THR A 133 -1.69 -10.05 21.12
N SER A 134 -1.63 -9.60 22.38
CA SER A 134 -1.07 -8.29 22.74
C SER A 134 0.43 -8.14 22.46
N SER A 135 1.13 -9.25 22.22
CA SER A 135 2.54 -9.28 21.83
C SER A 135 2.78 -9.01 20.34
N GLN A 136 1.74 -9.06 19.50
CA GLN A 136 1.90 -8.87 18.06
C GLN A 136 1.88 -7.38 17.71
N THR A 137 2.91 -6.96 16.99
CA THR A 137 3.12 -5.60 16.51
C THR A 137 3.25 -5.60 14.99
N CYS A 138 2.90 -4.48 14.36
CA CYS A 138 3.12 -4.30 12.93
C CYS A 138 4.63 -4.15 12.65
N PRO A 139 5.24 -4.95 11.75
CA PRO A 139 6.67 -4.82 11.44
C PRO A 139 7.08 -3.51 10.75
N ILE A 140 6.11 -2.76 10.20
CA ILE A 140 6.36 -1.51 9.46
C ILE A 140 6.30 -0.31 10.41
N CYS A 141 5.23 -0.19 11.21
CA CYS A 141 5.07 0.96 12.10
C CYS A 141 5.39 0.66 13.57
N ASN A 142 5.81 -0.58 13.90
CA ASN A 142 6.16 -1.06 15.23
C ASN A 142 5.08 -0.89 16.33
N ASN A 143 3.86 -0.54 15.95
CA ASN A 143 2.76 -0.35 16.90
C ASN A 143 2.09 -1.70 17.20
N PRO A 144 1.69 -1.96 18.45
CA PRO A 144 0.84 -3.10 18.80
C PRO A 144 -0.51 -3.04 18.09
N PHE A 145 -0.96 -4.17 17.54
CA PHE A 145 -2.25 -4.21 16.84
C PHE A 145 -3.44 -3.92 17.75
N LEU A 146 -3.34 -4.22 19.05
CA LEU A 146 -4.47 -4.06 19.98
C LEU A 146 -4.62 -2.63 20.53
N ASP A 147 -3.65 -1.75 20.28
CA ASP A 147 -3.68 -0.34 20.72
C ASP A 147 -4.72 0.48 19.93
N ASP A 148 -4.99 0.10 18.68
CA ASP A 148 -6.04 0.71 17.87
C ASP A 148 -7.42 0.14 18.28
N PRO A 149 -8.47 0.96 18.48
CA PRO A 149 -9.84 0.49 18.66
C PRO A 149 -10.36 -0.38 17.51
N TYR A 150 -9.95 -0.12 16.27
CA TYR A 150 -10.42 -0.78 15.06
C TYR A 150 -9.25 -1.31 14.19
N PRO A 151 -8.49 -2.31 14.68
CA PRO A 151 -7.29 -2.74 13.99
C PRO A 151 -7.63 -3.49 12.70
N LEU A 152 -7.09 -3.00 11.59
CA LEU A 152 -7.22 -3.60 10.27
C LEU A 152 -5.98 -4.44 9.95
N VAL A 153 -5.88 -5.61 10.58
CA VAL A 153 -4.76 -6.52 10.37
C VAL A 153 -5.04 -7.48 9.23
N VAL A 154 -4.08 -7.57 8.30
CA VAL A 154 -4.12 -8.46 7.16
C VAL A 154 -2.95 -9.42 7.16
N ARG A 155 -3.18 -10.61 6.61
CA ARG A 155 -2.17 -11.64 6.41
C ARG A 155 -1.80 -11.74 4.94
N LEU A 156 -0.51 -11.64 4.64
CA LEU A 156 -0.03 -11.86 3.28
C LEU A 156 -0.03 -13.35 2.93
N PRO A 157 -0.33 -13.72 1.66
CA PRO A 157 -0.41 -15.12 1.25
C PRO A 157 0.96 -15.82 1.10
N CYS A 158 2.06 -15.13 1.37
CA CYS A 158 3.40 -15.71 1.29
C CYS A 158 3.78 -16.55 2.52
N HIS A 159 3.44 -16.12 3.73
CA HIS A 159 3.76 -16.86 4.95
C HIS A 159 2.75 -16.54 6.07
N PRO A 160 2.35 -17.52 6.91
CA PRO A 160 1.36 -17.31 7.96
C PRO A 160 1.76 -16.29 9.05
N THR A 161 3.05 -15.98 9.18
CA THR A 161 3.58 -15.00 10.16
C THR A 161 3.64 -13.57 9.61
N HIS A 162 3.36 -13.37 8.32
CA HIS A 162 3.45 -12.05 7.67
C HIS A 162 2.15 -11.27 7.89
N LEU A 163 2.07 -10.67 9.07
CA LEU A 163 0.95 -9.88 9.55
C LEU A 163 1.31 -8.40 9.53
N PHE A 164 0.43 -7.59 8.96
CA PHE A 164 0.62 -6.15 8.88
C PHE A 164 -0.70 -5.42 9.05
N ASP A 165 -0.63 -4.16 9.45
CA ASP A 165 -1.77 -3.27 9.29
C ASP A 165 -1.97 -2.96 7.81
N LEU A 166 -3.21 -3.03 7.35
CA LEU A 166 -3.60 -2.78 5.96
C LEU A 166 -3.09 -1.42 5.49
N GLU A 167 -3.19 -0.39 6.32
CA GLU A 167 -2.74 0.96 5.97
C GLU A 167 -1.22 1.07 5.79
N CYS A 168 -0.44 0.27 6.52
CA CYS A 168 1.02 0.27 6.43
C CYS A 168 1.52 -0.51 5.20
N ILE A 169 0.89 -1.65 4.91
CA ILE A 169 1.34 -2.56 3.84
C ILE A 169 0.76 -2.20 2.47
N ARG A 170 -0.46 -1.65 2.41
CA ARG A 170 -1.15 -1.30 1.15
C ARG A 170 -0.33 -0.36 0.25
N PRO A 171 0.26 0.75 0.73
CA PRO A 171 1.05 1.65 -0.11
C PRO A 171 2.25 0.95 -0.76
N TRP A 172 2.92 0.08 0.01
CA TRP A 172 4.06 -0.69 -0.47
C TRP A 172 3.65 -1.71 -1.53
N LEU A 173 2.58 -2.47 -1.29
CA LEU A 173 2.06 -3.44 -2.25
C LEU A 173 1.56 -2.76 -3.53
N ARG A 174 0.88 -1.63 -3.43
CA ARG A 174 0.35 -0.88 -4.59
C ARG A 174 1.45 -0.31 -5.49
N LEU A 175 2.64 -0.04 -4.95
CA LEU A 175 3.76 0.49 -5.73
C LEU A 175 4.73 -0.59 -6.23
N ARG A 176 5.09 -1.54 -5.35
CA ARG A 176 6.14 -2.54 -5.61
C ARG A 176 5.61 -3.95 -5.79
N GLY A 177 4.46 -4.27 -5.21
CA GLY A 177 3.83 -5.60 -5.35
C GLY A 177 4.55 -6.73 -4.62
N SER A 178 5.62 -6.45 -3.87
CA SER A 178 6.43 -7.45 -3.16
C SER A 178 6.21 -7.42 -1.65
N CYS A 179 6.33 -8.57 -0.97
CA CYS A 179 6.39 -8.61 0.49
C CYS A 179 7.67 -7.95 1.03
N PRO A 180 7.61 -7.09 2.06
CA PRO A 180 8.79 -6.43 2.62
C PRO A 180 9.71 -7.37 3.39
N LEU A 181 9.21 -8.52 3.87
CA LEU A 181 10.00 -9.47 4.69
C LEU A 181 10.68 -10.56 3.83
N ASP A 182 9.94 -11.23 2.95
CA ASP A 182 10.45 -12.36 2.15
C ASP A 182 10.68 -12.04 0.67
N ARG A 183 10.34 -10.82 0.23
CA ARG A 183 10.48 -10.36 -1.17
C ARG A 183 9.66 -11.16 -2.19
N THR A 184 8.66 -11.93 -1.75
CA THR A 184 7.71 -12.60 -2.64
C THR A 184 6.96 -11.56 -3.45
N ASP A 185 7.05 -11.66 -4.78
CA ASP A 185 6.39 -10.76 -5.72
C ASP A 185 4.98 -11.26 -6.04
N PHE A 186 3.98 -10.53 -5.54
CA PHE A 186 2.56 -10.76 -5.84
C PHE A 186 2.14 -10.06 -7.13
N GLY A 187 2.74 -8.91 -7.46
CA GLY A 187 2.45 -8.17 -8.69
C GLY A 187 2.77 -8.99 -9.94
N LYS A 188 3.91 -9.69 -9.94
CA LYS A 188 4.27 -10.65 -10.98
C LYS A 188 3.25 -11.78 -11.12
N LYS A 189 2.81 -12.37 -10.00
CA LYS A 189 1.80 -13.45 -10.02
C LYS A 189 0.45 -12.99 -10.58
N GLU A 190 0.00 -11.79 -10.19
CA GLU A 190 -1.23 -11.19 -10.72
C GLU A 190 -1.14 -10.98 -12.24
N ARG A 191 -0.03 -10.39 -12.71
CA ARG A 191 0.22 -10.15 -14.14
C ARG A 191 0.30 -11.44 -14.96
N GLU A 192 0.95 -12.47 -14.43
CA GLU A 192 1.01 -13.80 -15.06
C GLU A 192 -0.40 -14.41 -15.17
N ARG A 193 -1.19 -14.37 -14.09
CA ARG A 193 -2.58 -14.85 -14.08
C ARG A 193 -3.46 -14.08 -15.09
N GLU A 194 -3.29 -12.77 -15.17
CA GLU A 194 -4.04 -11.95 -16.12
C GLU A 194 -3.63 -12.24 -17.57
N ALA A 195 -2.33 -12.42 -17.85
CA ALA A 195 -1.85 -12.80 -19.16
C ALA A 195 -2.37 -14.18 -19.59
N GLU A 196 -2.43 -15.15 -18.68
CA GLU A 196 -3.02 -16.47 -18.93
C GLU A 196 -4.52 -16.36 -19.24
N ARG A 197 -5.28 -15.59 -18.45
CA ARG A 197 -6.71 -15.34 -18.72
C ARG A 197 -6.93 -14.70 -20.09
N ARG A 198 -6.10 -13.74 -20.48
CA ARG A 198 -6.18 -13.09 -21.79
C ARG A 198 -5.90 -14.07 -22.92
N LYS A 199 -4.84 -14.89 -22.80
CA LYS A 199 -4.51 -15.93 -23.79
C LYS A 199 -5.64 -16.95 -23.94
N LEU A 200 -6.27 -17.35 -22.84
CA LEU A 200 -7.41 -18.26 -22.87
C LEU A 200 -8.61 -17.63 -23.59
N ALA A 201 -8.91 -16.36 -23.32
CA ALA A 201 -10.00 -15.64 -23.98
C ALA A 201 -9.76 -15.48 -25.50
N GLU A 202 -8.52 -15.18 -25.90
CA GLU A 202 -8.13 -15.10 -27.32
C GLU A 202 -8.24 -16.46 -28.02
N LYS A 203 -7.84 -17.54 -27.33
CA LYS A 203 -7.99 -18.91 -27.87
C LYS A 203 -9.46 -19.30 -28.05
N LEU A 204 -10.31 -19.00 -27.07
CA LEU A 204 -11.76 -19.27 -27.15
C LEU A 204 -12.41 -18.49 -28.28
N ALA A 205 -12.08 -17.21 -28.46
CA ALA A 205 -12.61 -16.40 -29.55
C ALA A 205 -12.15 -16.93 -30.92
N ALA A 206 -10.90 -17.37 -31.05
CA ALA A 206 -10.40 -17.95 -32.30
C ALA A 206 -11.06 -19.30 -32.65
N GLU A 207 -11.40 -20.12 -31.65
CA GLU A 207 -12.13 -21.39 -31.83
C GLU A 207 -13.58 -21.12 -32.30
N GLU A 208 -14.28 -20.15 -31.69
CA GLU A 208 -15.63 -19.75 -32.13
C GLU A 208 -15.65 -19.23 -33.58
N ASP A 209 -14.68 -18.42 -33.98
CA ASP A 209 -14.55 -17.92 -35.36
C ASP A 209 -14.26 -19.05 -36.38
N GLU A 210 -13.53 -20.11 -35.99
CA GLU A 210 -13.20 -21.25 -36.86
C GLU A 210 -14.42 -22.18 -37.08
N ASP A 211 -15.21 -22.44 -36.04
CA ASP A 211 -16.43 -23.25 -36.12
C ASP A 211 -17.51 -22.60 -37.02
N ASP A 212 -17.64 -21.27 -36.97
CA ASP A 212 -18.56 -20.50 -37.82
C ASP A 212 -18.14 -20.52 -39.31
N LEU A 213 -16.84 -20.61 -39.59
CA LEU A 213 -16.31 -20.72 -40.96
C LEU A 213 -16.55 -22.11 -41.57
N ASP A 214 -16.44 -23.20 -40.79
CA ASP A 214 -16.66 -24.57 -41.28
C ASP A 214 -18.16 -24.86 -41.51
N GLY A 215 -19.05 -24.26 -40.71
CA GLY A 215 -20.50 -24.37 -40.85
C GLY A 215 -21.09 -23.73 -42.13
N MET A 216 -20.36 -22.83 -42.79
CA MET A 216 -20.84 -22.13 -44.00
C MET A 216 -20.48 -22.84 -45.32
N TYR A 217 -19.64 -23.89 -45.28
CA TYR A 217 -19.17 -24.65 -46.44
C TYR A 217 -19.62 -26.13 -46.47
N GLY A 218 -20.58 -26.52 -45.62
CA GLY A 218 -21.18 -27.87 -45.54
C GLY A 218 -22.52 -28.03 -46.24
#